data_AF-A0A662GGZ2-F1
#
_entry.id   AF-A0A662GGZ2-F1
#
_cell.length_a   1.000
_cell.length_b   1.000
_cell.length_c   1.000
_cell.angle_alpha   90.00
_cell.angle_beta   90.00
_cell.angle_gamma   90.00
#
_symmetry.space_group_name_H-M   'P 1'
#
loop_
_entity.id
_entity.type
_entity.pdbx_description
1 polymer ?
#
loop_
_entity_poly.entity_id
_entity_poly.type
_entity_poly.pdbx_seq_one_letter_code
_entity_poly.pdbx_strand_id
1 'polypeptide(L)'
;MTKMLYANNFDVGLHYEMLFFADYNFSVAEDLLIKDVNLLRDIVPVYTICSHGNIAKQTYVNYEILIRNPNLLEKLELEGEAYLTIRVIVRSCDRTYKYLSDTNGRWVDWIKELENSDPGSIIYILIHPDW
;
A
#
# COMPACT_ATOMS: atom_id res chain seq x y z
N MET A 1 -1.01 10.52 -15.46
CA MET A 1 -1.91 10.26 -14.31
C MET A 1 -1.20 10.44 -12.98
N THR A 2 -0.09 9.74 -12.71
CA THR A 2 0.68 9.81 -11.46
C THR A 2 1.07 11.23 -11.01
N LYS A 3 1.70 12.03 -11.90
CA LYS A 3 2.04 13.44 -11.59
C LYS A 3 0.81 14.31 -11.28
N MET A 4 -0.32 14.01 -11.91
CA MET A 4 -1.58 14.73 -11.68
C MET A 4 -2.16 14.39 -10.31
N LEU A 5 -2.15 13.11 -9.91
CA LEU A 5 -2.58 12.70 -8.57
C LEU A 5 -1.74 13.39 -7.50
N TYR A 6 -0.41 13.33 -7.64
CA TYR A 6 0.50 14.02 -6.72
C TYR A 6 0.27 15.54 -6.68
N ALA A 7 0.10 16.19 -7.84
CA ALA A 7 -0.21 17.62 -7.91
C ALA A 7 -1.56 18.01 -7.27
N ASN A 8 -2.45 17.05 -7.02
CA ASN A 8 -3.71 17.24 -6.30
C ASN A 8 -3.61 16.75 -4.83
N ASN A 9 -2.40 16.65 -4.28
CA ASN A 9 -2.11 16.24 -2.90
C ASN A 9 -2.52 14.80 -2.54
N PHE A 10 -2.65 13.92 -3.54
CA PHE A 10 -2.77 12.48 -3.26
C PHE A 10 -1.40 11.88 -3.00
N ASP A 11 -1.31 10.98 -2.02
CA ASP A 11 -0.14 10.12 -1.89
C ASP A 11 -0.05 9.15 -3.08
N VAL A 12 1.17 8.84 -3.48
CA VAL A 12 1.46 7.89 -4.55
C VAL A 12 2.44 6.85 -4.01
N GLY A 13 1.91 5.65 -3.75
CA GLY A 13 2.69 4.50 -3.36
C GLY A 13 2.98 3.53 -4.52
N LEU A 14 3.96 2.65 -4.33
CA LEU A 14 4.22 1.54 -5.26
C LEU A 14 3.41 0.31 -4.87
N HIS A 15 2.58 -0.18 -5.79
CA HIS A 15 1.94 -1.50 -5.69
C HIS A 15 2.88 -2.56 -6.28
N TYR A 16 3.29 -3.57 -5.50
CA TYR A 16 4.37 -4.48 -5.89
C TYR A 16 3.99 -5.98 -5.83
N GLU A 17 4.61 -6.74 -6.74
CA GLU A 17 4.46 -8.20 -6.92
C GLU A 17 5.79 -8.94 -7.12
N MET A 18 6.89 -8.32 -6.71
CA MET A 18 8.23 -8.77 -7.09
C MET A 18 8.60 -10.15 -6.56
N LEU A 19 8.03 -10.60 -5.43
CA LEU A 19 8.33 -11.93 -4.91
C LEU A 19 7.75 -13.03 -5.80
N PHE A 20 6.55 -12.80 -6.33
CA PHE A 20 5.93 -13.71 -7.31
C PHE A 20 6.71 -13.70 -8.63
N PHE A 21 7.02 -12.51 -9.18
CA PHE A 21 7.76 -12.41 -10.44
C PHE A 21 9.21 -12.91 -10.38
N ALA A 22 9.82 -12.87 -9.19
CA ALA A 22 11.15 -13.41 -8.95
C ALA A 22 11.17 -14.94 -8.70
N ASP A 23 10.06 -15.65 -8.93
CA ASP A 23 9.90 -17.08 -8.61
C ASP A 23 10.30 -17.38 -7.16
N TYR A 24 9.84 -16.52 -6.24
CA TYR A 24 10.12 -16.59 -4.80
C TYR A 24 11.61 -16.50 -4.42
N ASN A 25 12.46 -15.98 -5.32
CA ASN A 25 13.82 -15.59 -4.99
C ASN A 25 13.83 -14.23 -4.28
N PHE A 26 14.01 -14.26 -2.96
CA PHE A 26 13.97 -13.08 -2.11
C PHE A 26 15.01 -12.02 -2.48
N SER A 27 16.25 -12.41 -2.76
CA SER A 27 17.29 -11.43 -3.12
C SER A 27 16.95 -10.70 -4.43
N VAL A 28 16.42 -11.43 -5.42
CA VAL A 28 16.00 -10.84 -6.69
C VAL A 28 14.77 -9.95 -6.50
N ALA A 29 13.81 -10.39 -5.67
CA ALA A 29 12.61 -9.61 -5.37
C ALA A 29 12.94 -8.29 -4.66
N GLU A 30 13.89 -8.29 -3.72
CA GLU A 30 14.37 -7.09 -3.03
C GLU A 30 15.06 -6.13 -4.01
N ASP A 31 15.94 -6.65 -4.88
CA ASP A 31 16.60 -5.83 -5.90
C ASP A 31 15.61 -5.20 -6.89
N LEU A 32 14.57 -5.93 -7.28
CA LEU A 32 13.50 -5.43 -8.14
C LEU A 32 12.67 -4.36 -7.42
N LEU A 33 12.27 -4.59 -6.16
CA LEU A 33 11.54 -3.60 -5.37
C LEU A 33 12.34 -2.29 -5.26
N ILE A 34 13.63 -2.36 -4.95
CA ILE A 34 14.50 -1.18 -4.84
C ILE A 34 14.54 -0.42 -6.17
N LYS A 35 14.69 -1.12 -7.30
CA LYS A 35 14.71 -0.50 -8.63
C LYS A 35 13.39 0.20 -8.95
N ASP A 36 12.27 -0.46 -8.68
CA ASP A 36 10.95 0.07 -9.03
C ASP A 36 10.55 1.25 -8.16
N VAL A 37 10.88 1.22 -6.86
CA VAL A 37 10.70 2.38 -5.97
C VAL A 37 11.50 3.57 -6.49
N ASN A 38 12.77 3.37 -6.85
CA ASN A 38 13.61 4.45 -7.37
C ASN A 38 13.13 4.97 -8.72
N LEU A 39 12.67 4.08 -9.61
CA LEU A 39 12.10 4.47 -10.90
C LEU A 39 10.83 5.31 -10.73
N LEU A 40 9.96 4.97 -9.78
CA LEU A 40 8.77 5.78 -9.49
C LEU A 40 9.15 7.13 -8.84
N ARG A 41 10.21 7.16 -8.03
CA ARG A 41 10.76 8.39 -7.42
C ARG A 41 11.28 9.40 -8.42
N ASP A 42 11.72 8.95 -9.60
CA ASP A 42 12.06 9.86 -10.70
C ASP A 42 10.85 10.64 -11.24
N ILE A 43 9.62 10.25 -10.85
CA ILE A 43 8.37 10.84 -11.31
C ILE A 43 7.71 11.68 -10.22
N VAL A 44 7.57 11.12 -9.00
CA VAL A 44 6.96 11.73 -7.81
C VAL A 44 7.61 11.18 -6.54
N PRO A 45 7.62 11.90 -5.40
CA PRO A 45 8.04 11.30 -4.14
C PRO A 45 7.21 10.05 -3.79
N VAL A 46 7.86 9.04 -3.22
CA VAL A 46 7.25 7.77 -2.82
C VAL A 46 7.63 7.46 -1.39
N TYR A 47 6.62 7.37 -0.53
CA TYR A 47 6.78 7.09 0.90
C TYR A 47 6.08 5.80 1.32
N THR A 48 5.13 5.31 0.53
CA THR A 48 4.32 4.13 0.85
C THR A 48 4.47 3.05 -0.21
N ILE A 49 4.33 1.80 0.22
CA ILE A 49 4.24 0.64 -0.68
C ILE A 49 3.03 -0.20 -0.32
N CYS A 50 2.57 -1.02 -1.26
CA CYS A 50 1.42 -1.89 -1.10
C CYS A 50 1.72 -3.22 -1.77
N SER A 51 1.69 -4.31 -1.01
CA SER A 51 1.84 -5.66 -1.54
C SER A 51 0.56 -6.08 -2.24
N HIS A 52 0.67 -6.58 -3.47
CA HIS A 52 -0.48 -7.18 -4.11
C HIS A 52 -0.74 -8.58 -3.52
N GLY A 53 -1.95 -8.81 -3.03
CA GLY A 53 -2.35 -10.02 -2.30
C GLY A 53 -3.17 -11.04 -3.09
N ASN A 54 -3.36 -10.84 -4.41
CA ASN A 54 -4.56 -11.36 -5.08
C ASN A 54 -4.39 -12.58 -6.01
N ILE A 55 -3.22 -13.21 -6.07
CA ILE A 55 -3.07 -14.43 -6.88
C ILE A 55 -3.39 -15.66 -6.02
N ALA A 56 -4.45 -16.39 -6.41
CA ALA A 56 -4.75 -17.68 -5.81
C ALA A 56 -3.58 -18.65 -6.04
N LYS A 57 -3.10 -19.29 -4.95
CA LYS A 57 -1.98 -20.26 -4.90
C LYS A 57 -0.56 -19.64 -4.96
N GLN A 58 -0.31 -18.55 -4.26
CA GLN A 58 1.07 -18.13 -4.01
C GLN A 58 1.75 -19.02 -2.95
N THR A 59 3.01 -19.39 -3.17
CA THR A 59 3.86 -20.09 -2.18
C THR A 59 4.15 -19.19 -1.00
N TYR A 60 4.44 -17.92 -1.29
CA TYR A 60 4.64 -16.84 -0.32
C TYR A 60 3.89 -15.60 -0.79
N VAL A 61 3.24 -14.92 0.12
CA VAL A 61 2.63 -13.61 -0.12
C VAL A 61 3.71 -12.55 -0.28
N ASN A 62 3.48 -11.55 -1.14
CA ASN A 62 4.51 -10.58 -1.52
C ASN A 62 5.12 -9.81 -0.33
N TYR A 63 4.35 -9.56 0.73
CA TYR A 63 4.87 -8.85 1.90
C TYR A 63 5.91 -9.63 2.71
N GLU A 64 6.10 -10.93 2.44
CA GLU A 64 7.13 -11.75 3.10
C GLU A 64 8.54 -11.19 2.91
N ILE A 65 8.78 -10.41 1.85
CA ILE A 65 10.06 -9.69 1.67
C ILE A 65 10.35 -8.74 2.84
N LEU A 66 9.32 -8.08 3.40
CA LEU A 66 9.45 -7.16 4.52
C LEU A 66 9.58 -7.89 5.85
N ILE A 67 8.97 -9.08 5.97
CA ILE A 67 9.13 -9.93 7.16
C ILE A 67 10.56 -10.47 7.23
N ARG A 68 11.12 -10.90 6.10
CA ARG A 68 12.48 -11.46 6.06
C ARG A 68 13.57 -10.40 6.11
N ASN A 69 13.31 -9.22 5.54
CA ASN A 69 14.22 -8.08 5.62
C ASN A 69 13.50 -6.86 6.25
N PRO A 70 13.41 -6.80 7.59
CA PRO A 70 12.70 -5.71 8.28
C PRO A 70 13.35 -4.34 8.06
N ASN A 71 14.64 -4.31 7.72
CA ASN A 71 15.38 -3.06 7.46
C ASN A 71 15.13 -2.51 6.06
N LEU A 72 14.38 -3.22 5.21
CA LEU A 72 14.16 -2.81 3.82
C LEU A 72 13.34 -1.51 3.71
N LEU A 73 12.35 -1.32 4.59
CA LEU A 73 11.58 -0.07 4.66
C LEU A 73 12.48 1.11 5.03
N GLU A 74 13.30 0.95 6.08
CA GLU A 74 14.24 1.98 6.53
C GLU A 74 15.28 2.30 5.44
N LYS A 75 15.87 1.28 4.82
CA LYS A 75 16.83 1.43 3.72
C LYS A 75 16.24 2.18 2.52
N LEU A 76 14.96 1.97 2.25
CA LEU A 76 14.25 2.64 1.18
C LEU A 76 13.66 3.97 1.62
N GLU A 77 13.80 4.41 2.87
CA GLU A 77 13.13 5.62 3.39
C GLU A 77 11.61 5.59 3.15
N LEU A 78 10.99 4.43 3.38
CA LEU A 78 9.55 4.22 3.27
C LEU A 78 8.91 4.30 4.65
N GLU A 79 7.78 5.01 4.74
CA GLU A 79 6.99 5.17 5.96
C GLU A 79 6.19 3.91 6.31
N GLY A 80 5.83 3.09 5.32
CA GLY A 80 5.18 1.81 5.60
C GLY A 80 4.58 1.09 4.41
N GLU A 81 4.15 -0.14 4.68
CA GLU A 81 3.32 -0.93 3.78
C GLU A 81 1.84 -0.78 4.16
N ALA A 82 0.98 -0.54 3.17
CA ALA A 82 -0.42 -0.13 3.38
C ALA A 82 -1.25 -1.13 4.22
N TYR A 83 -1.04 -2.45 4.03
CA TYR A 83 -1.83 -3.49 4.67
C TYR A 83 -1.25 -4.02 5.99
N LEU A 84 0.06 -3.89 6.20
CA LEU A 84 0.79 -4.41 7.35
C LEU A 84 1.16 -3.33 8.35
N THR A 85 1.73 -2.22 7.86
CA THR A 85 2.24 -1.16 8.72
C THR A 85 1.15 -0.13 8.97
N ILE A 86 0.63 0.47 7.89
CA ILE A 86 -0.36 1.53 7.97
C ILE A 86 -1.66 0.99 8.57
N ARG A 87 -2.15 -0.18 8.12
CA ARG A 87 -3.34 -0.81 8.71
C ARG A 87 -3.22 -1.07 10.22
N VAL A 88 -2.04 -1.47 10.71
CA VAL A 88 -1.83 -1.75 12.14
C VAL A 88 -1.73 -0.46 12.94
N ILE A 89 -0.99 0.54 12.45
CA ILE A 89 -0.91 1.88 13.05
C ILE A 89 -2.32 2.47 13.14
N VAL A 90 -3.06 2.45 12.03
CA VAL A 90 -4.45 2.93 11.94
C VAL A 90 -5.37 2.20 12.91
N ARG A 91 -5.24 0.88 13.08
CA ARG A 91 -6.01 0.12 14.07
C ARG A 91 -5.64 0.41 15.52
N SER A 92 -4.40 0.85 15.76
CA SER A 92 -3.90 1.20 17.10
C SER A 92 -4.28 2.61 17.52
N CYS A 93 -4.57 3.50 16.57
CA CYS A 93 -5.13 4.82 16.82
C CYS A 93 -6.63 4.70 17.09
N ASP A 94 -7.03 5.07 18.30
CA ASP A 94 -8.35 4.93 18.91
C ASP A 94 -9.54 5.34 18.00
N ARG A 95 -10.58 4.48 17.98
CA ARG A 95 -12.00 4.54 17.51
C ARG A 95 -12.51 5.49 16.41
N THR A 96 -11.79 6.51 15.97
CA THR A 96 -12.24 7.50 14.96
C THR A 96 -11.71 7.19 13.55
N TYR A 97 -11.06 6.04 13.37
CA TYR A 97 -10.47 5.66 12.09
C TYR A 97 -11.26 4.55 11.38
N LYS A 98 -11.56 4.76 10.10
CA LYS A 98 -12.20 3.76 9.23
C LYS A 98 -11.31 3.46 8.01
N TYR A 99 -11.12 2.17 7.70
CA TYR A 99 -10.38 1.71 6.52
C TYR A 99 -11.36 1.09 5.52
N LEU A 100 -11.44 1.68 4.33
CA LEU A 100 -12.31 1.27 3.24
C LEU A 100 -11.46 0.82 2.06
N SER A 101 -11.91 -0.22 1.36
CA SER A 101 -11.21 -0.79 0.22
C SER A 101 -12.22 -1.33 -0.79
N ASP A 102 -11.98 -1.11 -2.08
CA ASP A 102 -12.69 -1.73 -3.23
C ASP A 102 -12.68 -3.26 -3.20
N THR A 103 -11.70 -3.85 -2.55
CA THR A 103 -11.63 -5.28 -2.26
C THR A 103 -12.42 -5.73 -1.02
N ASN A 104 -12.95 -4.80 -0.20
CA ASN A 104 -13.68 -5.08 1.05
C ASN A 104 -14.98 -4.24 1.19
N GLY A 105 -15.79 -4.13 0.12
CA GLY A 105 -17.12 -3.52 0.20
C GLY A 105 -17.57 -2.94 -1.14
N ARG A 106 -18.82 -2.48 -1.23
CA ARG A 106 -19.30 -1.73 -2.40
C ARG A 106 -19.04 -0.24 -2.19
N TRP A 107 -18.82 0.51 -3.26
CA TRP A 107 -18.64 1.98 -3.20
C TRP A 107 -19.79 2.70 -2.46
N VAL A 108 -21.01 2.16 -2.52
CA VAL A 108 -22.19 2.67 -1.78
C VAL A 108 -21.98 2.64 -0.27
N ASP A 109 -21.25 1.65 0.23
CA ASP A 109 -20.97 1.50 1.66
C ASP A 109 -19.99 2.58 2.11
N TRP A 110 -19.09 3.04 1.24
CA TRP A 110 -18.10 4.06 1.59
C TRP A 110 -18.70 5.46 1.72
N ILE A 111 -19.63 5.82 0.84
CA ILE A 111 -20.34 7.10 0.92
C ILE A 111 -21.10 7.17 2.24
N LYS A 112 -21.79 6.09 2.62
CA LYS A 112 -22.47 6.02 3.91
C LYS A 112 -21.50 6.08 5.09
N GLU A 113 -20.34 5.45 4.99
CA GLU A 113 -19.34 5.51 6.07
C GLU A 113 -18.74 6.90 6.25
N LEU A 114 -18.59 7.67 5.15
CA LEU A 114 -18.23 9.09 5.15
C LEU A 114 -19.34 9.95 5.79
N GLU A 115 -20.60 9.77 5.37
CA GLU A 115 -21.76 10.51 5.91
C GLU A 115 -21.95 10.28 7.42
N ASN A 116 -21.65 9.07 7.90
CA ASN A 116 -21.79 8.69 9.31
C ASN A 116 -20.51 8.87 10.13
N SER A 117 -19.51 9.60 9.62
CA SER A 117 -18.26 9.83 10.35
C SER A 117 -18.30 11.09 11.19
N ASP A 118 -17.74 11.03 12.40
CA ASP A 118 -17.67 12.18 13.30
C ASP A 118 -16.65 13.20 12.77
N PRO A 119 -16.89 14.52 12.93
CA PRO A 119 -15.90 15.55 12.62
C PRO A 119 -14.56 15.27 13.31
N GLY A 120 -13.46 15.26 12.53
CA GLY A 120 -12.12 14.91 13.01
C GLY A 120 -11.74 13.43 12.87
N SER A 121 -12.68 12.59 12.41
CA SER A 121 -12.37 11.22 11.97
C SER A 121 -11.47 11.23 10.74
N ILE A 122 -10.56 10.26 10.65
CA ILE A 122 -9.74 10.07 9.47
C ILE A 122 -10.18 8.78 8.78
N ILE A 123 -10.46 8.89 7.49
CA ILE A 123 -10.93 7.77 6.67
C ILE A 123 -9.88 7.50 5.62
N TYR A 124 -9.34 6.27 5.64
CA TYR A 124 -8.43 5.80 4.61
C TYR A 124 -9.22 5.00 3.58
N ILE A 125 -9.11 5.38 2.31
CA ILE A 125 -9.80 4.71 1.20
C ILE A 125 -8.75 4.18 0.23
N LEU A 126 -8.69 2.87 0.07
CA LEU A 126 -7.90 2.21 -0.96
C LEU A 126 -8.79 1.93 -2.18
N ILE A 127 -8.37 2.40 -3.35
CA ILE A 127 -9.06 2.20 -4.62
C ILE A 127 -8.04 1.68 -5.63
N HIS A 128 -8.29 0.50 -6.23
CA HIS A 128 -7.56 0.03 -7.39
C HIS A 128 -8.11 0.79 -8.61
N PRO A 129 -7.25 1.46 -9.40
CA PRO A 129 -7.68 2.28 -10.52
C PRO A 129 -8.21 1.49 -11.73
N ASP A 130 -8.07 0.15 -11.72
CA ASP A 130 -8.28 -0.73 -12.87
C ASP A 130 -9.56 -1.60 -12.77
N TRP A 131 -10.46 -1.32 -11.83
CA TRP A 131 -11.76 -2.01 -11.67
C TRP A 131 -12.96 -1.14 -12.06
#